data_AF-A0A8X9ACP8-F1
#
_entry.id   AF-A0A8X9ACP8-F1
#
_cell.length_a   1.000
_cell.length_b   1.000
_cell.length_c   1.000
_cell.angle_alpha   90.00
_cell.angle_beta   90.00
_cell.angle_gamma   90.00
#
_symmetry.space_group_name_H-M   'P 1'
#
loop_
_entity.id
_entity.type
_entity.pdbx_description
1 polymer ?
#
loop_
_entity_poly.entity_id
_entity_poly.type
_entity_poly.pdbx_seq_one_letter_code
_entity_poly.pdbx_strand_id
1 'polypeptide(L)'
;MHPKSSDKLKMAFFLMAPKANESGKNKVVEMEEQDQAKEASFLMAPPPETRKATLNLDKAIEHELQHGRKLDPKMDRKKLRRTVSNRLSAQRSRVKKAEHIHEMERRATDLEDTITVLKIRVERFKEKKRLLQLQNEALERLMQIRLHEANVAQSVVDKSKAELARLKEVEKEQLNYHEKQLLHKQSQPQLELELELQLHPFRNFDA
;
A
#
# COMPACT_ATOMS: atom_id res chain seq x y z
N MET A 1 25.79 34.76 -17.07
CA MET A 1 24.46 34.23 -17.41
C MET A 1 23.71 33.92 -16.13
N HIS A 2 22.68 34.71 -15.81
CA HIS A 2 21.93 34.59 -14.56
C HIS A 2 20.74 33.63 -14.73
N PRO A 3 20.52 32.70 -13.79
CA PRO A 3 19.35 31.83 -13.83
C PRO A 3 18.07 32.59 -13.44
N LYS A 4 16.99 32.34 -14.20
CA LYS A 4 15.68 32.99 -14.08
C LYS A 4 14.98 32.59 -12.76
N SER A 5 14.18 33.52 -12.22
CA SER A 5 13.62 33.47 -10.87
C SER A 5 12.55 32.39 -10.62
N SER A 6 12.16 31.58 -11.62
CA SER A 6 11.15 30.52 -11.46
C SER A 6 11.69 29.22 -10.84
N ASP A 7 13.01 29.02 -10.84
CA ASP A 7 13.61 27.77 -10.36
C ASP A 7 13.97 27.82 -8.87
N LYS A 8 14.03 29.02 -8.29
CA LYS A 8 14.30 29.21 -6.85
C LYS A 8 13.12 28.79 -5.96
N LEU A 9 11.88 28.89 -6.46
CA LEU A 9 10.70 28.43 -5.69
C LEU A 9 10.52 26.91 -5.70
N LYS A 10 10.99 26.21 -6.73
CA LYS A 10 10.96 24.74 -6.76
C LYS A 10 12.03 24.11 -5.88
N MET A 11 13.16 24.80 -5.70
CA MET A 11 14.22 24.38 -4.76
C MET A 11 13.90 24.72 -3.29
N ALA A 12 13.10 25.77 -3.03
CA ALA A 12 12.74 26.16 -1.66
C ALA A 12 11.69 25.23 -1.01
N PHE A 13 10.87 24.53 -1.80
CA PHE A 13 9.86 23.61 -1.26
C PHE A 13 10.42 22.24 -0.84
N PHE A 14 11.67 21.93 -1.22
CA PHE A 14 12.34 20.68 -0.85
C PHE A 14 13.14 20.79 0.46
N LEU A 15 13.29 21.99 1.02
CA LEU A 15 14.14 22.25 2.19
C LEU A 15 13.39 22.34 3.54
N MET A 16 12.08 22.07 3.56
CA MET A 16 11.26 22.12 4.78
C MET A 16 10.49 20.83 5.06
N ALA A 17 11.04 19.68 4.68
CA ALA A 17 10.58 18.41 5.23
C ALA A 17 11.08 18.29 6.69
N PRO A 18 10.20 18.11 7.68
CA PRO A 18 10.64 17.80 9.04
C PRO A 18 11.40 16.47 8.97
N LYS A 19 12.70 16.51 9.31
CA LYS A 19 13.48 15.30 9.57
C LYS A 19 12.81 14.56 10.72
N ALA A 20 12.03 13.54 10.38
CA ALA A 20 11.55 12.58 11.35
C ALA A 20 12.78 11.99 12.04
N ASN A 21 12.85 12.22 13.34
CA ASN A 21 13.87 11.72 14.23
C ASN A 21 13.75 10.17 14.29
N GLU A 22 14.54 9.48 13.46
CA GLU A 22 14.66 8.01 13.46
C GLU A 22 15.61 7.49 14.56
N SER A 23 16.09 8.33 15.49
CA SER A 23 17.09 7.91 16.49
C SER A 23 16.52 7.25 17.76
N GLY A 24 15.20 7.09 17.88
CA GLY A 24 14.57 6.60 19.13
C GLY A 24 14.06 5.15 19.11
N LYS A 25 13.98 4.49 17.95
CA LYS A 25 13.25 3.20 17.83
C LYS A 25 14.12 1.96 17.72
N ASN A 26 15.42 2.10 17.48
CA ASN A 26 16.30 0.94 17.33
C ASN A 26 16.86 0.39 18.65
N LYS A 27 16.70 1.09 19.79
CA LYS A 27 17.29 0.64 21.05
C LYS A 27 16.41 -0.33 21.86
N VAL A 28 15.11 -0.39 21.57
CA VAL A 28 14.19 -1.34 22.22
C VAL A 28 14.18 -2.68 21.47
N VAL A 29 14.34 -2.65 20.15
CA VAL A 29 14.38 -3.86 19.31
C VAL A 29 15.67 -4.66 19.55
N GLU A 30 16.82 -4.01 19.77
CA GLU A 30 18.09 -4.72 20.03
C GLU A 30 18.18 -5.35 21.44
N MET A 31 17.42 -4.86 22.44
CA MET A 31 17.39 -5.49 23.77
C MET A 31 16.41 -6.66 23.85
N GLU A 32 15.28 -6.61 23.14
CA GLU A 32 14.32 -7.74 23.10
C GLU A 32 14.82 -8.91 22.23
N GLU A 33 15.66 -8.64 21.22
CA GLU A 33 16.22 -9.68 20.35
C GLU A 33 17.31 -10.52 21.05
N GLN A 34 17.99 -9.97 22.07
CA GLN A 34 18.99 -10.71 22.86
C GLN A 34 18.37 -11.59 23.95
N ASP A 35 17.20 -11.22 24.48
CA ASP A 35 16.49 -12.03 25.47
C ASP A 35 15.69 -13.17 24.80
N GLN A 36 15.11 -12.93 23.62
CA GLN A 36 14.51 -14.01 22.82
C GLN A 36 15.55 -15.01 22.31
N ALA A 37 16.78 -14.58 22.01
CA ALA A 37 17.87 -15.49 21.62
C ALA A 37 18.36 -16.37 22.79
N LYS A 38 18.35 -15.86 24.02
CA LYS A 38 18.71 -16.65 25.22
C LYS A 38 17.59 -17.62 25.60
N GLU A 39 16.33 -17.22 25.48
CA GLU A 39 15.18 -18.07 25.79
C GLU A 39 14.96 -19.16 24.72
N ALA A 40 15.21 -18.85 23.44
CA ALA A 40 15.26 -19.83 22.36
C ALA A 40 16.42 -20.84 22.51
N SER A 41 17.57 -20.42 23.06
CA SER A 41 18.68 -21.33 23.34
C SER A 41 18.38 -22.33 24.46
N PHE A 42 17.49 -21.97 25.40
CA PHE A 42 17.08 -22.83 26.51
C PHE A 42 16.00 -23.86 26.08
N LEU A 43 15.13 -23.49 25.15
CA LEU A 43 14.09 -24.37 24.59
C LEU A 43 14.59 -25.34 23.50
N MET A 44 15.78 -25.09 22.93
CA MET A 44 16.44 -25.99 21.97
C MET A 44 17.43 -26.98 22.61
N ALA A 45 17.49 -27.06 23.93
CA ALA A 45 18.25 -28.13 24.58
C ALA A 45 17.66 -29.49 24.16
N PRO A 46 18.42 -30.38 23.49
CA PRO A 46 17.93 -31.71 23.19
C PRO A 46 17.53 -32.38 24.52
N PRO A 47 16.41 -33.13 24.56
CA PRO A 47 16.03 -33.87 25.76
C PRO A 47 17.24 -34.66 26.26
N PRO A 48 17.53 -34.69 27.58
CA PRO A 48 18.68 -35.41 28.08
C PRO A 48 18.65 -36.80 27.46
N GLU A 49 19.66 -37.12 26.66
CA GLU A 49 19.77 -38.41 25.99
C GLU A 49 19.68 -39.45 27.09
N THR A 50 18.50 -40.03 27.25
CA THR A 50 18.27 -41.12 28.17
C THR A 50 19.15 -42.22 27.61
N ARG A 51 20.34 -42.37 28.21
CA ARG A 51 21.32 -43.38 27.85
C ARG A 51 20.52 -44.66 27.72
N LYS A 52 20.34 -45.12 26.49
CA LYS A 52 19.67 -46.38 26.19
C LYS A 52 20.62 -47.46 26.67
N ALA A 53 20.69 -47.64 27.99
CA ALA A 53 21.21 -48.83 28.60
C ALA A 53 20.26 -49.93 28.15
N THR A 54 20.55 -50.49 26.98
CA THR A 54 19.96 -51.75 26.56
C THR A 54 20.39 -52.74 27.62
N LEU A 55 19.54 -52.95 28.62
CA LEU A 55 19.66 -54.09 29.52
C LEU A 55 19.78 -55.31 28.60
N ASN A 56 20.99 -55.88 28.55
CA ASN A 56 21.24 -57.11 27.83
C ASN A 56 20.20 -58.13 28.34
N LEU A 57 19.56 -58.85 27.42
CA LEU A 57 18.42 -59.73 27.74
C LEU A 57 18.73 -60.64 28.93
N ASP A 58 19.97 -61.10 29.05
CA ASP A 58 20.45 -61.94 30.15
C ASP A 58 20.47 -61.20 31.50
N LYS A 59 20.89 -59.94 31.56
CA LYS A 59 20.81 -59.08 32.77
C LYS A 59 19.37 -58.81 33.19
N ALA A 60 18.48 -58.65 32.20
CA ALA A 60 17.05 -58.46 32.47
C ALA A 60 16.39 -59.75 33.00
N ILE A 61 16.83 -60.92 32.52
CA ILE A 61 16.38 -62.22 33.04
C ILE A 61 16.83 -62.41 34.49
N GLU A 62 18.08 -62.10 34.82
CA GLU A 62 18.62 -62.18 36.19
C GLU A 62 17.82 -61.29 37.15
N HIS A 63 17.57 -60.04 36.75
CA HIS A 63 16.77 -59.11 37.55
C HIS A 63 15.33 -59.61 37.76
N GLU A 64 14.71 -60.17 36.73
CA GLU A 64 13.35 -60.75 36.79
C GLU A 64 13.29 -62.03 37.63
N LEU A 65 14.34 -62.84 37.67
CA LEU A 65 14.43 -64.00 38.57
C LEU A 65 14.58 -63.59 40.04
N GLN A 66 15.30 -62.50 40.31
CA GLN A 66 15.52 -62.00 41.67
C GLN A 66 14.34 -61.17 42.21
N HIS A 67 13.65 -60.41 41.35
CA HIS A 67 12.64 -59.43 41.77
C HIS A 67 11.24 -59.68 41.19
N GLY A 68 11.10 -60.60 40.23
CA GLY A 68 9.85 -60.88 39.53
C GLY A 68 8.94 -61.79 40.36
N ARG A 69 8.01 -61.19 41.12
CA ARG A 69 6.99 -61.88 41.93
C ARG A 69 6.01 -62.80 41.14
N LYS A 70 6.25 -63.07 39.85
CA LYS A 70 5.32 -63.77 38.93
C LYS A 70 5.96 -64.86 38.07
N LEU A 71 7.23 -65.20 38.28
CA LEU A 71 7.91 -66.24 37.52
C LEU A 71 8.06 -67.49 38.38
N ASP A 72 7.51 -68.60 37.91
CA ASP A 72 7.68 -69.91 38.56
C ASP A 72 9.15 -70.34 38.43
N PRO A 73 9.88 -70.55 39.53
CA PRO A 73 11.27 -71.04 39.52
C PRO A 73 11.46 -72.38 38.81
N LYS A 74 10.40 -73.19 38.64
CA LYS A 74 10.43 -74.46 37.90
C LYS A 74 10.13 -74.32 36.40
N MET A 75 9.97 -73.10 35.88
CA MET A 75 9.66 -72.89 34.46
C MET A 75 10.86 -73.16 33.54
N ASP A 76 10.60 -73.82 32.40
CA ASP A 76 11.61 -74.07 31.38
C ASP A 76 12.36 -72.80 30.94
N ARG A 77 13.70 -72.92 30.82
CA ARG A 77 14.60 -71.81 30.44
C ARG A 77 14.16 -71.10 29.15
N LYS A 78 13.65 -71.84 28.16
CA LYS A 78 13.15 -71.28 26.88
C LYS A 78 11.91 -70.40 27.09
N LYS A 79 10.98 -70.85 27.93
CA LYS A 79 9.74 -70.12 28.26
C LYS A 79 10.07 -68.87 29.09
N LEU A 80 11.03 -68.96 30.01
CA LEU A 80 11.55 -67.82 30.76
C LEU A 80 12.12 -66.73 29.84
N ARG A 81 13.06 -67.10 28.95
CA ARG A 81 13.65 -66.16 27.98
C ARG A 81 12.58 -65.48 27.13
N ARG A 82 11.58 -66.23 26.65
CA ARG A 82 10.47 -65.69 25.85
C ARG A 82 9.61 -64.71 26.64
N THR A 83 9.24 -65.04 27.88
CA THR A 83 8.41 -64.18 28.73
C THR A 83 9.11 -62.85 29.03
N VAL A 84 10.39 -62.89 29.41
CA VAL A 84 11.17 -61.69 29.68
C VAL A 84 11.36 -60.86 28.40
N SER A 85 11.73 -61.51 27.28
CA SER A 85 11.87 -60.82 25.99
C SER A 85 10.59 -60.13 25.53
N ASN A 86 9.44 -60.80 25.63
CA ASN A 86 8.14 -60.22 25.26
C ASN A 86 7.74 -59.06 26.17
N ARG A 87 8.05 -59.13 27.46
CA ARG A 87 7.82 -58.02 28.39
C ARG A 87 8.64 -56.80 28.01
N LEU A 88 9.93 -57.00 27.74
CA LEU A 88 10.83 -55.93 27.31
C LEU A 88 10.41 -55.33 25.97
N SER A 89 10.00 -56.15 25.00
CA SER A 89 9.54 -55.65 23.70
C SER A 89 8.21 -54.89 23.82
N ALA A 90 7.27 -55.37 24.64
CA ALA A 90 6.04 -54.65 24.95
C ALA A 90 6.31 -53.31 25.65
N GLN A 91 7.23 -53.28 26.63
CA GLN A 91 7.63 -52.04 27.30
C GLN A 91 8.27 -51.06 26.32
N ARG A 92 9.22 -51.50 25.50
CA ARG A 92 9.83 -50.68 24.44
C ARG A 92 8.79 -50.15 23.46
N SER A 93 7.80 -50.96 23.09
CA SER A 93 6.71 -50.53 22.22
C SER A 93 5.83 -49.47 22.88
N ARG A 94 5.50 -49.62 24.17
CA ARG A 94 4.75 -48.61 24.93
C ARG A 94 5.52 -47.29 25.03
N VAL A 95 6.83 -47.35 25.33
CA VAL A 95 7.70 -46.17 25.37
C VAL A 95 7.73 -45.46 24.02
N LYS A 96 8.00 -46.18 22.93
CA LYS A 96 8.01 -45.60 21.58
C LYS A 96 6.67 -44.97 21.18
N LYS A 97 5.54 -45.59 21.55
CA LYS A 97 4.21 -45.04 21.31
C LYS A 97 3.98 -43.76 22.11
N ALA A 98 4.38 -43.72 23.38
CA ALA A 98 4.27 -42.54 24.21
C ALA A 98 5.16 -41.40 23.68
N GLU A 99 6.41 -41.69 23.28
CA GLU A 99 7.30 -40.73 22.63
C GLU A 99 6.68 -40.17 21.34
N HIS A 100 6.08 -41.02 20.52
CA HIS A 100 5.43 -40.57 19.28
C HIS A 100 4.21 -39.69 19.56
N ILE A 101 3.37 -40.04 20.55
CA ILE A 101 2.24 -39.20 20.96
C ILE A 101 2.74 -37.83 21.43
N HIS A 102 3.75 -37.80 22.28
CA HIS A 102 4.31 -36.55 22.79
C HIS A 102 4.92 -35.68 21.67
N GLU A 103 5.60 -36.28 20.70
CA GLU A 103 6.10 -35.56 19.52
C GLU A 103 4.93 -34.98 18.69
N MET A 104 3.84 -35.73 18.53
CA MET A 104 2.66 -35.23 17.81
C MET A 104 1.97 -34.08 18.57
N GLU A 105 1.87 -34.17 19.89
CA GLU A 105 1.35 -33.09 20.75
C GLU A 105 2.21 -31.83 20.61
N ARG A 106 3.54 -31.95 20.68
CA ARG A 106 4.45 -30.81 20.49
C ARG A 106 4.24 -30.15 19.12
N ARG A 107 4.19 -30.94 18.04
CA ARG A 107 3.94 -30.42 16.69
C ARG A 107 2.59 -29.73 16.56
N ALA A 108 1.56 -30.23 17.25
CA ALA A 108 0.26 -29.59 17.25
C ALA A 108 0.34 -28.20 17.91
N THR A 109 0.98 -28.09 19.08
CA THR A 109 1.21 -26.80 19.75
C THR A 109 2.05 -25.85 18.91
N ASP A 110 3.16 -26.31 18.33
CA ASP A 110 3.99 -25.48 17.45
C ASP A 110 3.20 -24.94 16.25
N LEU A 111 2.35 -25.78 15.64
CA LEU A 111 1.49 -25.36 14.55
C LEU A 111 0.42 -24.36 15.02
N GLU A 112 -0.20 -24.57 16.17
CA GLU A 112 -1.15 -23.63 16.77
C GLU A 112 -0.50 -22.27 17.02
N ASP A 113 0.72 -22.23 17.57
CA ASP A 113 1.47 -21.00 17.79
C ASP A 113 1.76 -20.28 16.46
N THR A 114 2.21 -21.01 15.43
CA THR A 114 2.40 -20.40 14.10
C THR A 114 1.10 -19.86 13.52
N ILE A 115 -0.02 -20.56 13.70
CA ILE A 115 -1.35 -20.10 13.27
C ILE A 115 -1.72 -18.80 13.99
N THR A 116 -1.48 -18.68 15.29
CA THR A 116 -1.80 -17.45 16.04
C THR A 116 -1.01 -16.25 15.52
N VAL A 117 0.31 -16.41 15.30
CA VAL A 117 1.17 -15.35 14.75
C VAL A 117 0.75 -14.97 13.34
N LEU A 118 0.48 -15.96 12.48
CA LEU A 118 0.01 -15.73 11.11
C LEU A 118 -1.35 -15.00 11.10
N LYS A 119 -2.26 -15.35 12.00
CA LYS A 119 -3.57 -14.69 12.13
C LYS A 119 -3.42 -13.20 12.43
N ILE A 120 -2.57 -12.83 13.39
CA ILE A 120 -2.28 -11.41 13.70
C ILE A 120 -1.71 -10.69 12.48
N ARG A 121 -0.77 -11.33 11.77
CA ARG A 121 -0.15 -10.76 10.57
C ARG A 121 -1.17 -10.53 9.45
N VAL A 122 -2.08 -11.48 9.23
CA VAL A 122 -3.15 -11.37 8.24
C VAL A 122 -4.10 -10.22 8.58
N GLU A 123 -4.54 -10.09 9.83
CA GLU A 123 -5.42 -8.99 10.24
C GLU A 123 -4.74 -7.62 10.07
N ARG A 124 -3.45 -7.51 10.41
CA ARG A 124 -2.66 -6.30 10.15
C ARG A 124 -2.66 -5.92 8.66
N PHE A 125 -2.48 -6.89 7.77
CA PHE A 125 -2.49 -6.61 6.33
C PHE A 125 -3.89 -6.27 5.80
N LYS A 126 -4.94 -6.89 6.34
CA LYS A 126 -6.33 -6.53 6.02
C LYS A 126 -6.62 -5.07 6.40
N GLU A 127 -6.21 -4.64 7.59
CA GLU A 127 -6.41 -3.26 8.02
C GLU A 127 -5.62 -2.28 7.14
N LYS A 128 -4.36 -2.59 6.82
CA LYS A 128 -3.56 -1.77 5.90
C LYS A 128 -4.22 -1.67 4.52
N LYS A 129 -4.74 -2.78 3.99
CA LYS A 129 -5.45 -2.81 2.71
C LYS A 129 -6.70 -1.92 2.75
N ARG A 130 -7.50 -2.02 3.82
CA ARG A 130 -8.69 -1.19 4.01
C ARG A 130 -8.35 0.30 4.01
N LEU A 131 -7.32 0.69 4.75
CA LEU A 131 -6.89 2.09 4.81
C LEU A 131 -6.44 2.60 3.44
N LEU A 132 -5.66 1.82 2.70
CA LEU A 132 -5.23 2.18 1.35
C LEU A 132 -6.41 2.29 0.37
N GLN A 133 -7.41 1.41 0.48
CA GLN A 133 -8.62 1.49 -0.34
C GLN A 133 -9.40 2.78 -0.06
N LEU A 134 -9.60 3.13 1.21
CA LEU A 134 -10.26 4.39 1.59
C LEU A 134 -9.50 5.62 1.09
N GLN A 135 -8.16 5.61 1.17
CA GLN A 135 -7.33 6.68 0.62
C GLN A 135 -7.44 6.77 -0.90
N ASN A 136 -7.46 5.64 -1.59
CA ASN A 136 -7.63 5.61 -3.04
C ASN A 136 -9.00 6.17 -3.46
N GLU A 137 -10.08 5.74 -2.81
CA GLU A 137 -11.43 6.27 -3.05
C GLU A 137 -11.54 7.78 -2.76
N ALA A 138 -10.80 8.29 -1.77
CA ALA A 138 -10.74 9.73 -1.49
C ALA A 138 -10.01 10.49 -2.61
N LEU A 139 -8.89 9.96 -3.11
CA LEU A 139 -8.13 10.55 -4.22
C LEU A 139 -8.93 10.53 -5.52
N GLU A 140 -9.61 9.43 -5.82
CA GLU A 140 -10.49 9.31 -6.99
C GLU A 140 -11.61 10.36 -6.95
N ARG A 141 -12.25 10.55 -5.79
CA ARG A 141 -13.26 11.61 -5.61
C ARG A 141 -12.67 13.00 -5.80
N LEU A 142 -11.49 13.28 -5.25
CA LEU A 142 -10.81 14.57 -5.44
C LEU A 142 -10.49 14.81 -6.92
N MET A 143 -10.03 13.80 -7.64
CA MET A 143 -9.74 13.90 -9.07
C MET A 143 -11.02 14.21 -9.87
N GLN A 144 -12.14 13.56 -9.55
CA GLN A 144 -13.43 13.83 -10.19
C GLN A 144 -13.91 15.26 -9.93
N ILE A 145 -13.80 15.75 -8.69
CA ILE A 145 -14.14 17.14 -8.34
C ILE A 145 -13.29 18.12 -9.15
N ARG A 146 -11.95 17.91 -9.17
CA ARG A 146 -11.03 18.76 -9.93
C ARG A 146 -11.32 18.76 -11.42
N LEU A 147 -11.63 17.60 -11.98
CA LEU A 147 -12.02 17.47 -13.38
C LEU A 147 -13.31 18.24 -13.68
N HIS A 148 -14.31 18.13 -12.80
CA HIS A 148 -15.56 18.88 -12.92
C HIS A 148 -15.32 20.40 -12.87
N GLU A 149 -14.55 20.87 -11.89
CA GLU A 149 -14.18 22.28 -11.77
C GLU A 149 -13.46 22.80 -13.03
N ALA A 150 -12.52 22.02 -13.58
CA ALA A 150 -11.81 22.37 -14.81
C ALA A 150 -12.76 22.47 -16.02
N ASN A 151 -13.72 21.54 -16.15
CA ASN A 151 -14.71 21.58 -17.23
C ASN A 151 -15.64 22.79 -17.11
N VAL A 152 -16.08 23.13 -15.91
CA VAL A 152 -16.90 24.32 -15.66
C VAL A 152 -16.11 25.59 -16.00
N ALA A 153 -14.87 25.70 -15.54
CA ALA A 153 -14.00 26.83 -15.85
C ALA A 153 -13.76 26.96 -17.37
N GLN A 154 -13.54 25.85 -18.06
CA GLN A 154 -13.37 25.83 -19.51
C GLN A 154 -14.63 26.32 -20.22
N SER A 155 -15.82 25.86 -19.80
CA SER A 155 -17.08 26.35 -20.36
C SER A 155 -17.28 27.86 -20.16
N VAL A 156 -16.90 28.40 -19.00
CA VAL A 156 -16.95 29.86 -18.75
C VAL A 156 -16.00 30.59 -19.69
N VAL A 157 -14.76 30.10 -19.85
CA VAL A 157 -13.78 30.68 -20.76
C VAL A 157 -14.31 30.67 -22.21
N ASP A 158 -14.91 29.58 -22.65
CA ASP A 158 -15.42 29.45 -24.01
C ASP A 158 -16.62 30.40 -24.27
N LYS A 159 -17.53 30.54 -23.29
CA LYS A 159 -18.61 31.53 -23.35
C LYS A 159 -18.08 32.96 -23.42
N SER A 160 -17.09 33.30 -22.58
CA SER A 160 -16.46 34.62 -22.60
C SER A 160 -15.74 34.90 -23.91
N LYS A 161 -15.06 33.90 -24.49
CA LYS A 161 -14.43 34.03 -25.81
C LYS A 161 -15.45 34.27 -26.92
N ALA A 162 -16.57 33.56 -26.89
CA ALA A 162 -17.65 33.74 -27.86
C ALA A 162 -18.25 35.15 -27.78
N GLU A 163 -18.52 35.65 -26.57
CA GLU A 163 -19.03 37.01 -26.39
C GLU A 163 -18.00 38.07 -26.81
N LEU A 164 -16.73 37.88 -26.48
CA LEU A 164 -15.66 38.78 -26.95
C LEU A 164 -15.57 38.83 -28.48
N ALA A 165 -15.74 37.70 -29.16
CA ALA A 165 -15.77 37.66 -30.62
C ALA A 165 -16.95 38.45 -31.17
N ARG A 166 -18.15 38.28 -30.59
CA ARG A 166 -19.36 39.01 -30.95
C ARG A 166 -19.20 40.52 -30.76
N LEU A 167 -18.64 40.95 -29.62
CA LEU A 167 -18.43 42.37 -29.33
C LEU A 167 -17.44 43.02 -30.29
N LYS A 168 -16.37 42.32 -30.68
CA LYS A 168 -15.42 42.80 -31.70
C LYS A 168 -16.06 42.96 -33.08
N GLU A 169 -16.99 42.08 -33.44
CA GLU A 169 -17.73 42.20 -34.70
C GLU A 169 -18.63 43.44 -34.70
N VAL A 170 -19.38 43.66 -33.61
CA VAL A 170 -20.20 44.87 -33.43
C VAL A 170 -19.35 46.15 -33.44
N GLU A 171 -18.20 46.16 -32.76
CA GLU A 171 -17.28 47.31 -32.77
C GLU A 171 -16.80 47.62 -34.20
N LYS A 172 -16.42 46.60 -34.96
CA LYS A 172 -16.03 46.75 -36.37
C LYS A 172 -17.17 47.32 -37.22
N GLU A 173 -18.40 46.85 -37.03
CA GLU A 173 -19.58 47.38 -37.72
C GLU A 173 -19.84 48.86 -37.38
N GLN A 174 -19.69 49.24 -36.11
CA GLN A 174 -19.84 50.62 -35.68
C GLN A 174 -18.77 51.54 -36.30
N LEU A 175 -17.51 51.10 -36.35
CA LEU A 175 -16.43 51.83 -37.03
C LEU A 175 -16.74 52.02 -38.51
N ASN A 176 -17.14 50.95 -39.21
CA ASN A 176 -17.54 51.02 -40.61
C ASN A 176 -18.73 51.96 -40.82
N TYR A 177 -19.72 51.94 -39.92
CA TYR A 177 -20.88 52.83 -39.99
C TYR A 177 -20.49 54.29 -39.77
N HIS A 178 -19.60 54.56 -38.80
CA HIS A 178 -19.08 55.90 -38.55
C HIS A 178 -18.28 56.44 -39.74
N GLU A 179 -17.42 55.61 -40.33
CA GLU A 179 -16.67 55.94 -41.55
C GLU A 179 -17.61 56.28 -42.72
N LYS A 180 -18.64 55.46 -42.96
CA LYS A 180 -19.67 55.76 -43.99
C LYS A 180 -20.39 57.09 -43.73
N GLN A 181 -20.71 57.41 -42.48
CA GLN A 181 -21.32 58.70 -42.15
C GLN A 181 -20.38 59.88 -42.43
N LEU A 182 -19.09 59.74 -42.12
CA LEU A 182 -18.08 60.76 -42.43
C LEU A 182 -17.96 60.98 -43.94
N LEU A 183 -17.88 59.91 -44.73
CA LEU A 183 -17.88 59.96 -46.20
C LEU A 183 -19.14 60.66 -46.73
N HIS A 184 -20.32 60.32 -46.22
CA HIS A 184 -21.57 60.95 -46.65
C HIS A 184 -21.58 62.47 -46.37
N LYS A 185 -21.15 62.90 -45.18
CA LYS A 185 -21.05 64.33 -44.82
C LYS A 185 -20.03 65.10 -45.68
N GLN A 186 -18.92 64.47 -46.07
CA GLN A 186 -17.94 65.09 -46.97
C GLN A 186 -18.46 65.21 -48.42
N SER A 187 -19.35 64.30 -48.84
CA SER A 187 -19.93 64.30 -50.20
C SER A 187 -21.08 65.29 -50.36
N GLN A 188 -21.80 65.61 -49.27
CA GLN A 188 -22.95 66.53 -49.25
C GLN A 188 -22.67 67.93 -49.84
N PRO A 189 -21.60 68.65 -49.45
CA PRO A 189 -21.33 69.96 -50.04
C PRO A 189 -21.01 69.90 -51.54
N GLN A 190 -20.51 68.78 -52.06
CA GLN A 190 -20.28 68.61 -53.50
C GLN A 190 -21.59 68.43 -54.27
N LEU A 191 -22.53 67.65 -53.72
CA LEU A 191 -23.88 67.49 -54.27
C LEU A 191 -24.71 68.77 -54.20
N GLU A 192 -24.59 69.56 -53.12
CA GLU A 192 -25.22 70.88 -53.02
C GLU A 192 -24.64 71.86 -54.04
N LEU A 193 -23.33 71.87 -54.26
CA LEU A 193 -22.69 72.68 -55.29
C LEU A 193 -23.13 72.27 -56.70
N GLU A 194 -23.25 70.96 -56.97
CA GLU A 194 -23.75 70.42 -58.24
C GLU A 194 -25.22 70.79 -58.48
N LEU A 195 -26.07 70.75 -57.45
CA LEU A 195 -27.46 71.20 -57.52
C LEU A 195 -27.58 72.71 -57.72
N GLU A 196 -26.74 73.52 -57.08
CA GLU A 196 -26.67 74.97 -57.31
C GLU A 196 -26.21 75.31 -58.74
N LEU A 197 -25.20 74.60 -59.26
CA LEU A 197 -24.75 74.74 -60.66
C LEU A 197 -25.82 74.31 -61.68
N GLN A 198 -26.67 73.35 -61.34
CA GLN A 198 -27.80 72.94 -62.19
C GLN A 198 -28.99 73.91 -62.14
N LEU A 199 -29.23 74.58 -61.00
CA LEU A 199 -30.33 75.55 -60.84
C LEU A 199 -29.99 76.97 -61.34
N HIS A 200 -28.71 77.32 -61.46
CA HIS A 200 -28.25 78.61 -61.99
C HIS A 200 -27.09 78.47 -62.99
N PRO A 201 -27.34 78.01 -64.23
CA PRO A 201 -26.28 77.80 -65.22
C PRO A 201 -25.63 79.10 -65.73
N PHE A 202 -26.27 80.27 -65.59
CA PHE A 202 -25.73 81.56 -66.02
C PHE A 202 -26.29 82.70 -65.17
N ARG A 203 -25.51 83.21 -64.21
CA ARG A 203 -25.66 84.60 -63.76
C ARG A 203 -24.32 85.33 -63.92
N ASN A 204 -24.31 86.16 -64.96
CA ASN A 204 -23.47 87.32 -65.21
C ASN A 204 -22.10 87.06 -65.86
N PHE A 205 -22.10 87.13 -67.19
CA PHE A 205 -21.22 88.07 -67.90
C PHE A 205 -22.10 89.20 -68.41
N ASP A 206 -21.97 90.38 -67.83
CA ASP A 206 -22.09 91.65 -68.56
C ASP A 206 -21.35 92.74 -67.77
N ALA A 207 -20.72 93.63 -68.54
CA ALA A 207 -19.72 94.64 -68.18
C ALA A 207 -20.32 95.94 -67.62
#